data_AF-A0A7W0S7Z0-F1
#
_entry.id   AF-A0A7W0S7Z0-F1
#
_cell.length_a   1.000
_cell.length_b   1.000
_cell.length_c   1.000
_cell.angle_alpha   90.00
_cell.angle_beta   90.00
_cell.angle_gamma   90.00
#
_symmetry.space_group_name_H-M   'P 1'
#
loop_
_entity.id
_entity.type
_entity.pdbx_description
1 polymer ?
#
loop_
_entity_poly.entity_id
_entity_poly.type
_entity_poly.pdbx_seq_one_letter_code
_entity_poly.pdbx_strand_id
1 'polypeptide(L)'
;PVPELDDAGRPTHLFGRTAHESCNRAAFYEQGNFATEYGSDHRCLVKLGCKGPVVKCNVPLRGWQSGIGGCPNVGGICMACTMPGFPDKYMPFMDEDANAKLSSNLAKFTYGPLLRWGRGQSIKRKYDKEPEWRHNRSELTTGYSKRW
;
A
#
# COMPACT_ATOMS: atom_id res chain seq x y z
N PRO A 1 20.10 2.64 26.59
CA PRO A 1 21.17 2.09 25.73
C PRO A 1 21.22 2.87 24.41
N VAL A 2 22.37 2.90 23.73
CA VAL A 2 22.47 3.51 22.39
C VAL A 2 21.59 2.72 21.41
N PRO A 3 20.79 3.36 20.54
CA PRO A 3 19.98 2.65 19.57
C PRO A 3 20.85 1.91 18.56
N GLU A 4 20.36 0.77 18.05
CA GLU A 4 20.98 0.09 16.92
C GLU A 4 20.92 0.99 15.66
N LEU A 5 22.04 1.10 14.96
CA LEU A 5 22.22 1.94 13.78
C LEU A 5 22.50 1.09 12.54
N ASP A 6 22.05 1.56 11.38
CA ASP A 6 22.46 1.00 10.09
C ASP A 6 23.80 1.58 9.60
N ASP A 7 24.31 1.07 8.46
CA ASP A 7 25.60 1.48 7.89
C ASP A 7 25.71 2.99 7.56
N ALA A 8 24.58 3.69 7.46
CA ALA A 8 24.53 5.13 7.24
C ALA A 8 24.33 5.92 8.56
N GLY A 9 24.47 5.26 9.72
CA GLY A 9 24.33 5.87 11.04
C GLY A 9 22.89 6.18 11.44
N ARG A 10 21.88 5.56 10.81
CA ARG A 10 20.46 5.84 11.10
C ARG A 10 19.88 4.82 12.08
N PRO A 11 19.01 5.22 13.03
CA PRO A 11 18.34 4.26 13.90
C PRO A 11 17.50 3.23 13.13
N THR A 12 17.77 1.95 13.31
CA THR A 12 17.14 0.85 12.55
C THR A 12 15.63 0.80 12.75
N HIS A 13 15.14 1.11 13.95
CA HIS A 13 13.71 1.16 14.25
C HIS A 13 12.96 2.30 13.53
N LEU A 14 13.66 3.33 13.03
CA LEU A 14 13.07 4.43 12.24
C LEU A 14 13.26 4.23 10.73
N PHE A 15 14.40 3.71 10.30
CA PHE A 15 14.81 3.68 8.89
C PHE A 15 15.06 2.26 8.34
N GLY A 16 14.72 1.22 9.10
CA GLY A 16 14.91 -0.19 8.71
C GLY A 16 13.93 -0.67 7.63
N ARG A 17 12.81 0.06 7.44
CA ARG A 17 11.80 -0.22 6.40
C ARG A 17 11.78 0.89 5.37
N THR A 18 11.41 0.52 4.16
CA THR A 18 11.11 1.47 3.09
C THR A 18 9.76 2.15 3.32
N ALA A 19 9.59 3.32 2.70
CA ALA A 19 8.32 4.02 2.65
C ALA A 19 7.23 3.15 2.00
N HIS A 20 7.59 2.32 1.01
CA HIS A 20 6.63 1.45 0.32
C HIS A 20 6.09 0.32 1.20
N GLU A 21 6.96 -0.33 1.97
CA GLU A 21 6.56 -1.42 2.88
C GLU A 21 5.53 -1.00 3.93
N SER A 22 5.36 0.31 4.13
CA SER A 22 4.44 0.85 5.13
C SER A 22 3.41 1.84 4.55
N CYS A 23 3.32 1.93 3.22
CA CYS A 23 2.36 2.82 2.57
C CYS A 23 0.98 2.15 2.49
N ASN A 24 -0.07 2.85 2.92
CA ASN A 24 -1.47 2.40 2.76
C ASN A 24 -1.89 2.20 1.30
N ARG A 25 -1.13 2.73 0.32
CA ARG A 25 -1.35 2.51 -1.11
C ARG A 25 -0.60 1.29 -1.68
N ALA A 26 0.14 0.52 -0.86
CA ALA A 26 0.95 -0.61 -1.32
C ALA A 26 0.11 -1.74 -1.93
N ALA A 27 -1.11 -1.99 -1.43
CA ALA A 27 -2.00 -3.00 -2.00
C ALA A 27 -2.42 -2.68 -3.46
N PHE A 28 -2.52 -1.40 -3.82
CA PHE A 28 -2.77 -1.02 -5.21
C PHE A 28 -1.57 -1.33 -6.10
N TYR A 29 -0.35 -1.13 -5.59
CA TYR A 29 0.88 -1.50 -6.28
C TYR A 29 0.97 -3.02 -6.50
N GLU A 30 0.74 -3.82 -5.44
CA GLU A 30 0.70 -5.28 -5.48
C GLU A 30 -0.23 -5.77 -6.59
N GLN A 31 -1.40 -5.16 -6.69
CA GLN A 31 -2.41 -5.51 -7.67
C GLN A 31 -2.16 -4.95 -9.07
N GLY A 32 -1.07 -4.22 -9.32
CA GLY A 32 -0.83 -3.58 -10.61
C GLY A 32 -1.85 -2.49 -10.97
N ASN A 33 -2.41 -1.82 -9.96
CA ASN A 33 -3.42 -0.77 -10.10
C ASN A 33 -2.82 0.58 -9.73
N PHE A 34 -2.55 1.42 -10.73
CA PHE A 34 -1.75 2.62 -10.57
C PHE A 34 -2.53 3.87 -10.91
N ALA A 35 -2.17 4.97 -10.25
CA ALA A 35 -2.71 6.27 -10.55
C ALA A 35 -2.22 6.77 -11.91
N THR A 36 -3.08 7.51 -12.61
CA THR A 36 -2.73 8.18 -13.88
C THR A 36 -2.68 9.70 -13.77
N GLU A 37 -3.18 10.26 -12.67
CA GLU A 37 -3.24 11.70 -12.41
C GLU A 37 -3.11 11.99 -10.91
N TYR A 38 -2.77 13.23 -10.57
CA TYR A 38 -2.67 13.70 -9.19
C TYR A 38 -4.03 14.17 -8.66
N GLY A 39 -4.23 14.06 -7.35
CA GLY A 39 -5.38 14.62 -6.64
C GLY A 39 -6.62 13.72 -6.64
N SER A 40 -7.22 13.47 -7.80
CA SER A 40 -8.45 12.67 -7.96
C SER A 40 -8.21 11.16 -7.83
N ASP A 41 -6.98 10.70 -8.07
CA ASP A 41 -6.65 9.28 -8.06
C ASP A 41 -6.00 8.83 -6.73
N HIS A 42 -6.74 8.01 -5.98
CA HIS A 42 -6.31 7.48 -4.68
C HIS A 42 -5.32 6.31 -4.79
N ARG A 43 -5.06 5.78 -6.01
CA ARG A 43 -4.21 4.60 -6.22
C ARG A 43 -2.73 4.92 -6.06
N CYS A 44 -1.88 3.89 -6.23
CA CYS A 44 -0.44 4.01 -6.07
C CYS A 44 0.16 4.99 -7.10
N LEU A 45 0.99 5.92 -6.59
CA LEU A 45 1.61 7.02 -7.35
C LEU A 45 2.97 6.65 -7.99
N VAL A 46 3.36 5.37 -8.00
CA VAL A 46 4.70 4.98 -8.46
C VAL A 46 4.98 5.43 -9.90
N LYS A 47 3.95 5.38 -10.76
CA LYS A 47 4.01 5.82 -12.16
C LYS A 47 4.06 7.33 -12.35
N LEU A 48 3.83 8.09 -11.28
CA LEU A 48 3.89 9.55 -11.27
C LEU A 48 5.19 10.06 -10.60
N GLY A 49 6.14 9.17 -10.31
CA GLY A 49 7.46 9.54 -9.78
C GLY A 49 7.72 9.23 -8.31
N CYS A 50 6.77 8.57 -7.61
CA CYS A 50 6.99 8.18 -6.22
C CYS A 50 8.15 7.19 -6.06
N LYS A 51 9.22 7.62 -5.37
CA LYS A 51 10.41 6.80 -5.08
C LYS A 51 10.28 5.92 -3.83
N GLY A 52 9.07 5.80 -3.29
CA GLY A 52 8.80 5.05 -2.04
C GLY A 52 9.41 3.64 -1.95
N PRO A 53 9.47 2.84 -3.04
CA PRO A 53 10.07 1.49 -2.99
C PRO A 53 11.55 1.44 -2.64
N VAL A 54 12.30 2.53 -2.85
CA VAL A 54 13.76 2.57 -2.68
C VAL A 54 14.20 3.56 -1.60
N VAL A 55 13.27 4.05 -0.78
CA VAL A 55 13.51 5.09 0.21
C VAL A 55 13.25 4.57 1.61
N LYS A 56 14.28 4.60 2.47
CA LYS A 56 14.18 4.31 3.89
C LYS A 56 13.52 5.48 4.62
N CYS A 57 12.25 5.34 5.00
CA CYS A 57 11.48 6.38 5.68
C CYS A 57 10.19 5.79 6.28
N ASN A 58 9.91 6.09 7.54
CA ASN A 58 8.73 5.59 8.25
C ASN A 58 7.47 6.47 8.12
N VAL A 59 7.57 7.64 7.47
CA VAL A 59 6.47 8.62 7.38
C VAL A 59 5.12 8.03 6.95
N PRO A 60 5.04 7.15 5.93
CA PRO A 60 3.75 6.58 5.52
C PRO A 60 3.07 5.72 6.59
N LEU A 61 3.85 5.11 7.49
CA LEU A 61 3.35 4.36 8.64
C LEU A 61 2.98 5.27 9.81
N ARG A 62 3.88 6.22 10.10
CA ARG A 62 3.89 7.00 11.34
C ARG A 62 2.95 8.19 11.29
N GLY A 63 2.67 8.70 10.09
CA GLY A 63 2.14 10.05 9.87
C GLY A 63 3.21 11.12 10.06
N TRP A 64 2.87 12.38 9.79
CA TRP A 64 3.78 13.52 9.94
C TRP A 64 3.66 14.19 11.31
N GLN A 65 2.44 14.62 11.67
CA GLN A 65 2.15 15.25 12.96
C GLN A 65 0.99 14.54 13.64
N SER A 66 1.25 13.89 14.77
CA SER A 66 0.22 13.15 15.52
C SER A 66 -0.55 12.13 14.67
N GLY A 67 0.13 11.47 13.72
CA GLY A 67 -0.50 10.51 12.80
C GLY A 67 -1.20 11.16 11.60
N ILE A 68 -1.23 12.48 11.50
CA ILE A 68 -1.85 13.24 10.40
C ILE A 68 -0.82 13.50 9.30
N GLY A 69 -1.26 13.41 8.06
CA GLY A 69 -0.46 13.75 6.88
C GLY A 69 0.54 12.68 6.47
N GLY A 70 1.60 13.10 5.78
CA GLY A 70 2.65 12.23 5.25
C GLY A 70 2.98 12.61 3.80
N CYS A 71 3.36 11.61 3.00
CA CYS A 71 3.71 11.80 1.60
C CYS A 71 2.84 10.92 0.68
N PRO A 72 3.26 9.70 0.27
CA PRO A 72 2.49 8.92 -0.70
C PRO A 72 1.16 8.44 -0.13
N ASN A 73 1.06 8.29 1.20
CA ASN A 73 -0.16 7.89 1.88
C ASN A 73 -1.29 8.93 1.74
N VAL A 74 -0.95 10.20 1.48
CA VAL A 74 -1.89 11.32 1.34
C VAL A 74 -1.86 11.99 -0.05
N GLY A 75 -1.21 11.38 -1.04
CA GLY A 75 -1.25 11.88 -2.43
C GLY A 75 0.00 12.61 -2.92
N GLY A 76 1.01 12.82 -2.07
CA GLY A 76 2.29 13.41 -2.48
C GLY A 76 3.31 12.34 -2.86
N ILE A 77 4.01 12.49 -3.99
CA ILE A 77 5.09 11.56 -4.34
C ILE A 77 6.21 11.58 -3.28
N CYS A 78 6.77 10.41 -2.99
CA CYS A 78 7.99 10.36 -2.19
C CYS A 78 9.17 10.82 -3.05
N MET A 79 9.83 11.90 -2.63
CA MET A 79 10.99 12.49 -3.32
C MET A 79 12.34 12.04 -2.74
N ALA A 80 12.34 11.03 -1.86
CA ALA A 80 13.56 10.47 -1.25
C ALA A 80 14.37 11.42 -0.34
N CYS A 81 13.74 12.39 0.32
CA CYS A 81 14.44 13.40 1.14
C CYS A 81 15.27 12.85 2.32
N THR A 82 15.07 11.60 2.73
CA THR A 82 15.83 10.93 3.81
C THR A 82 17.02 10.13 3.31
N MET A 83 17.26 10.10 1.99
CA MET A 83 18.33 9.32 1.39
C MET A 83 19.57 10.19 1.11
N PRO A 84 20.79 9.65 1.25
CA PRO A 84 22.02 10.44 1.07
C PRO A 84 22.22 11.07 -0.31
N GLY A 85 21.59 10.50 -1.35
CA GLY A 85 21.68 11.01 -2.71
C GLY A 85 20.68 12.11 -3.05
N PHE A 86 19.90 12.58 -2.09
CA PHE A 86 18.94 13.66 -2.29
C PHE A 86 19.64 15.02 -2.41
N PRO A 87 19.21 15.90 -3.34
CA PRO A 87 18.13 15.71 -4.32
C PRO A 87 18.59 15.05 -5.64
N ASP A 88 19.88 15.11 -5.96
CA ASP A 88 20.41 14.91 -7.32
C ASP A 88 20.10 13.55 -7.93
N LYS A 89 20.12 12.47 -7.15
CA LYS A 89 19.85 11.11 -7.66
C LYS A 89 18.37 10.85 -7.97
N TYR A 90 17.47 11.74 -7.58
CA TYR A 90 16.03 11.52 -7.63
C TYR A 90 15.29 12.52 -8.51
N MET A 91 15.99 13.52 -9.03
CA MET A 91 15.44 14.46 -10.01
C MET A 91 15.51 13.88 -11.44
N PRO A 92 14.54 14.20 -12.32
CA PRO A 92 13.32 14.98 -12.06
C PRO A 92 12.33 14.21 -11.17
N PHE A 93 11.76 14.87 -10.16
CA PHE A 93 10.96 14.18 -9.13
C PHE A 93 9.69 13.52 -9.68
N MET A 94 9.07 14.13 -10.70
CA MET A 94 7.79 13.69 -11.25
C MET A 94 7.92 12.59 -12.31
N ASP A 95 9.15 12.19 -12.66
CA ASP A 95 9.40 11.14 -13.63
C ASP A 95 9.39 9.77 -12.96
N GLU A 96 8.77 8.79 -13.63
CA GLU A 96 8.79 7.39 -13.20
C GLU A 96 10.24 6.86 -13.18
N ASP A 97 10.62 6.21 -12.08
CA ASP A 97 11.92 5.54 -11.98
C ASP A 97 11.98 4.31 -12.91
N ALA A 98 13.13 4.03 -13.54
CA ALA A 98 13.26 2.93 -14.49
C ALA A 98 12.94 1.55 -13.87
N ASN A 99 13.38 1.30 -12.63
CA ASN A 99 13.08 0.06 -11.92
C ASN A 99 11.61 0.03 -11.46
N ALA A 100 11.07 1.19 -11.07
CA ALA A 100 9.65 1.33 -10.79
C ALA A 100 8.79 1.01 -12.03
N LYS A 101 9.21 1.42 -13.23
CA LYS A 101 8.52 1.14 -14.50
C LYS A 101 8.50 -0.35 -14.83
N LEU A 102 9.62 -1.03 -14.65
CA LEU A 102 9.71 -2.47 -14.87
C LEU A 102 8.77 -3.23 -13.93
N SER A 103 8.91 -2.99 -12.63
CA SER A 103 8.12 -3.68 -11.60
C SER A 103 6.62 -3.35 -11.66
N SER A 104 6.27 -2.08 -11.91
CA SER A 104 4.87 -1.66 -12.06
C SER A 104 4.23 -2.26 -13.31
N ASN A 105 4.94 -2.35 -14.43
CA ASN A 105 4.44 -3.00 -15.64
C ASN A 105 4.30 -4.51 -15.47
N LEU A 106 5.25 -5.16 -14.80
CA LEU A 106 5.14 -6.58 -14.49
C LEU A 106 3.86 -6.85 -13.70
N ALA A 107 3.63 -6.14 -12.59
CA ALA A 107 2.41 -6.28 -11.80
C ALA A 107 1.15 -5.97 -12.62
N LYS A 108 1.17 -4.90 -13.43
CA LYS A 108 0.02 -4.46 -14.25
C LYS A 108 -0.39 -5.47 -15.32
N PHE A 109 0.59 -6.10 -15.99
CA PHE A 109 0.34 -6.90 -17.19
C PHE A 109 0.43 -8.41 -16.98
N THR A 110 0.89 -8.88 -15.81
CA THR A 110 0.94 -10.32 -15.50
C THR A 110 -0.17 -10.75 -14.57
N TYR A 111 0.06 -10.72 -13.26
CA TYR A 111 -0.82 -11.33 -12.27
C TYR A 111 -1.84 -10.34 -11.69
N GLY A 112 -1.58 -9.03 -11.72
CA GLY A 112 -2.38 -8.01 -11.06
C GLY A 112 -3.87 -8.04 -11.46
N PRO A 113 -4.21 -7.99 -12.77
CA PRO A 113 -5.61 -8.05 -13.22
C PRO A 113 -6.34 -9.33 -12.76
N LEU A 114 -5.66 -10.47 -12.82
CA LEU A 114 -6.21 -11.77 -12.39
C LEU A 114 -6.47 -11.79 -10.88
N LEU A 115 -5.53 -11.30 -10.06
CA LEU A 115 -5.72 -11.19 -8.62
C LEU A 115 -6.91 -10.29 -8.25
N ARG A 116 -7.02 -9.12 -8.89
CA ARG A 116 -8.15 -8.20 -8.65
C ARG A 116 -9.47 -8.83 -9.02
N TRP A 117 -9.55 -9.45 -10.19
CA TRP A 117 -10.75 -10.14 -10.63
C TRP A 117 -11.12 -11.29 -9.68
N GLY A 118 -10.17 -12.14 -9.30
CA GLY A 118 -10.38 -13.28 -8.41
C GLY A 118 -10.85 -12.86 -7.01
N ARG A 119 -10.22 -11.82 -6.44
CA ARG A 119 -10.66 -11.21 -5.16
C ARG A 119 -12.08 -10.66 -5.28
N GLY A 120 -12.37 -9.89 -6.34
CA GLY A 120 -13.69 -9.35 -6.59
C GLY A 120 -14.79 -10.41 -6.74
N GLN A 121 -14.51 -11.50 -7.48
CA GLN A 121 -15.44 -12.62 -7.60
C GLN A 121 -15.65 -13.34 -6.26
N SER A 122 -14.58 -13.57 -5.50
CA SER A 122 -14.67 -14.23 -4.20
C SER A 122 -15.53 -13.44 -3.22
N ILE A 123 -15.33 -12.11 -3.18
CA ILE A 123 -16.15 -11.20 -2.37
C ILE A 123 -17.61 -11.32 -2.79
N LYS A 124 -17.93 -11.05 -4.07
CA LYS A 124 -19.31 -11.05 -4.57
C LYS A 124 -20.04 -12.40 -4.41
N ARG A 125 -19.33 -13.52 -4.58
CA ARG A 125 -19.95 -14.85 -4.61
C ARG A 125 -20.07 -15.49 -3.24
N LYS A 126 -19.13 -15.20 -2.32
CA LYS A 126 -18.96 -15.94 -1.06
C LYS A 126 -18.94 -15.05 0.18
N TYR A 127 -18.15 -13.98 0.20
CA TYR A 127 -17.89 -13.24 1.44
C TYR A 127 -18.86 -12.09 1.69
N ASP A 128 -19.38 -11.46 0.64
CA ASP A 128 -20.41 -10.40 0.72
C ASP A 128 -21.81 -10.98 0.60
N LYS A 129 -22.02 -12.11 1.27
CA LYS A 129 -23.31 -12.77 1.38
C LYS A 129 -23.52 -13.16 2.83
N GLU A 130 -24.67 -12.78 3.36
CA GLU A 130 -25.08 -13.26 4.67
C GLU A 130 -25.31 -14.77 4.63
N PRO A 131 -25.01 -15.48 5.73
CA PRO A 131 -25.35 -16.89 5.81
C PRO A 131 -26.88 -17.07 5.86
N GLU A 132 -27.36 -18.17 5.27
CA GLU A 132 -28.79 -18.47 5.09
C GLU A 132 -29.62 -18.47 6.39
N TRP A 133 -28.99 -18.73 7.54
CA TRP A 133 -29.65 -18.76 8.85
C TRP A 133 -29.93 -17.37 9.46
N ARG A 134 -29.49 -16.28 8.81
CA ARG A 134 -29.88 -14.92 9.19
C ARG A 134 -31.18 -14.54 8.49
N HIS A 135 -32.30 -14.75 9.19
CA HIS A 135 -33.62 -14.42 8.66
C HIS A 135 -34.63 -14.10 9.77
N ASN A 136 -35.71 -13.39 9.42
CA ASN A 136 -36.79 -13.03 10.35
C ASN A 136 -37.99 -14.00 10.32
N ARG A 137 -37.79 -15.24 9.86
CA ARG A 137 -38.82 -16.30 9.96
C ARG A 137 -38.91 -16.82 11.41
N SER A 138 -40.05 -17.41 11.76
CA SER A 138 -40.31 -17.95 13.12
C SER A 138 -39.50 -19.21 13.46
N GLU A 139 -39.02 -19.95 12.46
CA GLU A 139 -38.22 -21.15 12.63
C GLU A 139 -36.75 -20.83 12.96
N LEU A 140 -36.09 -21.59 13.84
CA LEU A 140 -34.67 -21.44 14.12
C LEU A 140 -33.83 -22.36 13.21
N THR A 141 -33.04 -21.80 12.29
CA THR A 141 -32.26 -22.56 11.28
C THR A 141 -30.74 -22.46 11.45
N THR A 142 -30.27 -21.98 12.61
CA THR A 142 -28.83 -21.80 12.88
C THR A 142 -28.06 -23.11 13.10
N GLY A 143 -28.75 -24.26 13.09
CA GLY A 143 -28.20 -25.55 13.51
C GLY A 143 -28.12 -25.73 15.03
N TYR A 144 -28.71 -24.82 15.81
CA TYR A 144 -28.83 -24.98 17.26
C TYR A 144 -29.81 -26.10 17.62
N SER A 145 -29.37 -27.01 18.48
CA SER A 145 -30.22 -28.01 19.12
C SER A 145 -30.20 -27.79 20.63
N LYS A 146 -31.39 -27.71 21.24
CA LYS A 146 -31.49 -27.55 22.70
C LYS A 146 -31.00 -28.84 23.37
N ARG A 147 -30.06 -28.73 24.31
CA ARG A 147 -29.44 -29.89 24.99
C ARG A 147 -30.12 -30.31 26.30
N TRP A 148 -31.24 -29.69 26.67
CA TRP A 148 -32.01 -30.01 27.89
C TRP A 148 -33.46 -29.53 27.79
#